data_AF-A0A9J6G2V5-F1
#
_entry.id   AF-A0A9J6G2V5-F1
#
_cell.length_a   1.000
_cell.length_b   1.000
_cell.length_c   1.000
_cell.angle_alpha   90.00
_cell.angle_beta   90.00
_cell.angle_gamma   90.00
#
_symmetry.space_group_name_H-M   'P 1'
#
loop_
_entity.id
_entity.type
_entity.pdbx_description
1 polymer ?
#
loop_
_entity_poly.entity_id
_entity_poly.type
_entity_poly.pdbx_seq_one_letter_code
_entity_poly.pdbx_strand_id
1 'polypeptide(L)'
;MCIGLAIVNVDVCYQVEEAVHGCLEFLKIEKLFCGDDGAVSKAYMRDLRAIFLEIRHRECVGDAPIEWFSYVVRPGLFLNLNVVQCLGEWSTSPKADPDYFLSLDDVQSAVVRVYERLERSCLMTERTLLLTRLQAHTRGLLVRRVVQDRYPFYMKHIKEIVHLQSRFRAIRQRRRYCKTLYELEVLAPFVVRLQSYARAYLARKTFKDRRDGHEDVTIVPYQCRAKAVIRDYRLLIDGEPSVPVLRKFWHMLDISEHDLSAEMELQWVKGKVVPTIRRNQDVEKEAFDMDIRIGLLVRSCITLQDVKGHDGRRESALAAVKSDWLQSTSGGLTALSRRSRERLEAYQHLFYLLQVHPHYLGKLIALMPVHATNNFVESMVYSVYNYGSSPRDEYLLLRLFRFALQEEVGSKLSKPTDILRDNPLVIRMAIGFVRTRGGHNCLEQLLSPLVRDALEDWELNIDLNPVDIYKKWVNERETTSSKPGGLSYDVAEEQAVQHTAVCKTLHTSIRAVPRD
;
A
#
# COMPACT_ATOMS: atom_id res chain seq x y z
N MET A 1 5.73 -11.91 -60.28
CA MET A 1 4.43 -11.24 -60.46
C MET A 1 3.31 -12.24 -60.70
N CYS A 2 3.21 -12.92 -61.84
CA CYS A 2 2.07 -13.82 -62.12
C CYS A 2 1.92 -14.97 -61.10
N ILE A 3 3.03 -15.57 -60.65
CA ILE A 3 3.02 -16.57 -59.58
C ILE A 3 2.53 -15.96 -58.25
N GLY A 4 2.97 -14.75 -57.91
CA GLY A 4 2.51 -14.06 -56.70
C GLY A 4 1.02 -13.72 -56.74
N LEU A 5 0.49 -13.35 -57.91
CA LEU A 5 -0.94 -13.07 -58.10
C LEU A 5 -1.79 -14.34 -58.02
N ALA A 6 -1.26 -15.46 -58.54
CA ALA A 6 -1.88 -16.78 -58.38
C ALA A 6 -1.96 -17.17 -56.91
N ILE A 7 -0.86 -17.01 -56.15
CA ILE A 7 -0.82 -17.31 -54.72
C ILE A 7 -1.81 -16.43 -53.94
N VAL A 8 -1.88 -15.12 -54.21
CA VAL A 8 -2.88 -14.24 -53.56
C VAL A 8 -4.32 -14.70 -53.82
N ASN A 9 -4.66 -15.09 -55.05
CA ASN A 9 -5.99 -15.61 -55.37
C ASN A 9 -6.30 -16.93 -54.65
N VAL A 10 -5.29 -17.80 -54.50
CA VAL A 10 -5.40 -19.07 -53.79
C VAL A 10 -5.55 -18.85 -52.29
N ASP A 11 -4.72 -18.01 -51.69
CA ASP A 11 -4.78 -17.63 -50.28
C ASP A 11 -6.11 -16.97 -49.94
N VAL A 12 -6.65 -16.14 -50.85
CA VAL A 12 -7.97 -15.52 -50.71
C VAL A 12 -9.10 -16.55 -50.77
N CYS A 13 -9.00 -17.52 -51.68
CA CYS A 13 -9.96 -18.62 -51.82
C CYS A 13 -9.97 -19.55 -50.59
N TYR A 14 -8.79 -19.91 -50.06
CA TYR A 14 -8.63 -20.83 -48.93
C TYR A 14 -8.56 -20.15 -47.55
N GLN A 15 -8.59 -18.81 -47.51
CA GLN A 15 -8.54 -18.02 -46.27
C GLN A 15 -7.28 -18.22 -45.44
N VAL A 16 -6.12 -18.30 -46.10
CA VAL A 16 -4.83 -18.47 -45.44
C VAL A 16 -4.31 -17.12 -44.94
N GLU A 17 -4.85 -16.66 -43.80
CA GLU A 17 -4.59 -15.30 -43.27
C GLU A 17 -3.10 -14.99 -43.01
N GLU A 18 -2.31 -15.99 -42.63
CA GLU A 18 -0.89 -15.83 -42.26
C GLU A 18 0.03 -15.60 -43.46
N ALA A 19 -0.37 -16.03 -44.67
CA ALA A 19 0.46 -15.94 -45.88
C ALA A 19 0.22 -14.66 -46.71
N VAL A 20 -0.97 -14.05 -46.59
CA VAL A 20 -1.40 -12.95 -47.46
C VAL A 20 -0.45 -11.75 -47.43
N HIS A 21 0.05 -11.36 -46.25
CA HIS A 21 0.94 -10.21 -46.13
C HIS A 21 2.28 -10.46 -46.84
N GLY A 22 2.93 -11.61 -46.60
CA GLY A 22 4.15 -12.00 -47.30
C GLY A 22 3.95 -12.12 -48.82
N CYS A 23 2.81 -12.63 -49.28
CA CYS A 23 2.46 -12.71 -50.70
C CYS A 23 2.33 -11.32 -51.35
N LEU A 24 1.80 -10.34 -50.63
CA LEU A 24 1.71 -8.95 -51.08
C LEU A 24 3.09 -8.27 -51.13
N GLU A 25 4.01 -8.61 -50.23
CA GLU A 25 5.41 -8.18 -50.30
C GLU A 25 6.12 -8.70 -51.56
N PHE A 26 5.89 -9.97 -51.92
CA PHE A 26 6.43 -10.58 -53.15
C PHE A 26 5.93 -9.90 -54.44
N LEU A 27 4.75 -9.26 -54.40
CA LEU A 27 4.20 -8.49 -55.51
C LEU A 27 4.80 -7.08 -55.65
N LYS A 28 5.68 -6.65 -54.72
CA LYS A 28 6.32 -5.32 -54.69
C LYS A 28 5.33 -4.16 -54.79
N ILE A 29 4.18 -4.29 -54.10
CA ILE A 29 3.16 -3.24 -54.08
C ILE A 29 3.66 -2.07 -53.22
N GLU A 30 3.56 -0.84 -53.76
CA GLU A 30 3.91 0.37 -53.02
C GLU A 30 2.89 0.62 -51.88
N LYS A 31 3.36 1.15 -50.74
CA LYS A 31 2.54 1.46 -49.53
C LYS A 31 1.96 0.25 -48.80
N LEU A 32 2.78 -0.76 -48.58
CA LEU A 32 2.46 -1.83 -47.64
C LEU A 32 2.72 -1.35 -46.20
N PHE A 33 1.77 -1.59 -45.30
CA PHE A 33 1.92 -1.18 -43.89
C PHE A 33 2.94 -2.08 -43.19
N CYS A 34 4.03 -1.49 -42.68
CA CYS A 34 5.09 -2.21 -41.97
C CYS A 34 4.59 -2.71 -40.61
N GLY A 35 4.59 -4.03 -40.40
CA GLY A 35 4.24 -4.66 -39.13
C GLY A 35 3.59 -6.01 -39.35
N ASP A 36 4.22 -7.06 -38.83
CA ASP A 36 3.77 -8.45 -38.94
C ASP A 36 2.77 -8.80 -37.83
N ASP A 37 1.78 -7.91 -37.64
CA ASP A 37 0.70 -8.13 -36.71
C ASP A 37 -0.40 -8.91 -37.45
N GLY A 38 -0.78 -10.09 -36.95
CA GLY A 38 -1.86 -10.89 -37.53
C GLY A 38 -3.20 -10.13 -37.71
N ALA A 39 -3.37 -8.95 -37.09
CA ALA A 39 -4.48 -8.04 -37.34
C ALA A 39 -4.40 -7.31 -38.69
N VAL A 40 -3.21 -6.95 -39.17
CA VAL A 40 -2.96 -6.27 -40.45
C VAL A 40 -3.22 -7.25 -41.60
N SER A 41 -2.69 -8.47 -41.53
CA SER A 41 -2.94 -9.54 -42.51
C SER A 41 -4.43 -9.86 -42.63
N LYS A 42 -5.16 -9.90 -41.51
CA LYS A 42 -6.63 -10.04 -41.49
C LYS A 42 -7.36 -8.89 -42.17
N ALA A 43 -6.87 -7.66 -42.04
CA ALA A 43 -7.48 -6.49 -42.67
C ALA A 43 -7.32 -6.54 -44.19
N TYR A 44 -6.14 -6.91 -44.70
CA TYR A 44 -5.92 -7.12 -46.13
C TYR A 44 -6.74 -8.30 -46.66
N MET A 45 -6.74 -9.43 -45.95
CA MET A 45 -7.51 -10.62 -46.32
C MET A 45 -9.01 -10.32 -46.42
N ARG A 46 -9.57 -9.54 -45.48
CA ARG A 46 -10.98 -9.16 -45.50
C ARG A 46 -11.35 -8.36 -46.76
N ASP A 47 -10.58 -7.31 -47.06
CA ASP A 47 -10.88 -6.42 -48.19
C ASP A 47 -10.60 -7.11 -49.54
N LEU A 48 -9.55 -7.92 -49.66
CA LEU A 48 -9.26 -8.72 -50.86
C LEU A 48 -10.35 -9.78 -51.12
N ARG A 49 -10.80 -10.45 -50.06
CA ARG A 49 -11.87 -11.45 -50.17
C ARG A 49 -13.21 -10.84 -50.56
N ALA A 50 -13.52 -9.65 -50.08
CA ALA A 50 -14.74 -8.94 -50.48
C ALA A 50 -14.76 -8.73 -52.00
N ILE A 51 -13.66 -8.22 -52.57
CA ILE A 51 -13.54 -8.01 -54.02
C ILE A 51 -13.59 -9.34 -54.78
N PHE A 52 -12.89 -10.36 -54.29
CA PHE A 52 -12.86 -11.69 -54.92
C PHE A 52 -14.26 -12.32 -54.99
N LEU A 53 -15.06 -12.20 -53.92
CA LEU A 53 -16.44 -12.66 -53.92
C LEU A 53 -17.33 -11.83 -54.84
N GLU A 54 -17.16 -10.50 -54.88
CA GLU A 54 -17.89 -9.64 -55.81
C GLU A 54 -17.65 -10.03 -57.28
N ILE A 55 -16.40 -10.32 -57.65
CA ILE A 55 -16.02 -10.78 -58.99
C ILE A 55 -16.69 -12.13 -59.30
N ARG A 56 -16.59 -13.12 -58.39
CA ARG A 56 -17.19 -14.44 -58.62
C ARG A 56 -18.71 -14.43 -58.65
N HIS A 57 -19.35 -13.58 -57.85
CA HIS A 57 -20.80 -13.38 -57.90
C HIS A 57 -21.25 -12.73 -59.21
N ARG A 58 -20.50 -11.73 -59.70
CA ARG A 58 -20.78 -11.08 -60.99
C ARG A 58 -20.70 -12.08 -62.14
N GLU A 59 -19.68 -12.94 -62.12
CA GLU A 59 -19.42 -13.92 -63.18
C GLU A 59 -20.15 -15.26 -62.96
N CYS A 60 -21.05 -15.34 -61.96
CA CYS A 60 -21.85 -16.53 -61.62
C CYS A 60 -21.00 -17.80 -61.33
N VAL A 61 -19.79 -17.62 -60.84
CA VAL A 61 -18.88 -18.70 -60.47
C VAL A 61 -19.14 -19.06 -59.00
N GLY A 62 -19.59 -20.28 -58.72
CA GLY A 62 -19.76 -20.77 -57.34
C GLY A 62 -18.43 -20.82 -56.56
N ASP A 63 -18.46 -21.13 -55.26
CA ASP A 63 -17.27 -21.14 -54.37
C ASP A 63 -16.32 -22.34 -54.58
N ALA A 64 -16.20 -22.80 -55.83
CA ALA A 64 -15.36 -23.94 -56.20
C ALA A 64 -13.86 -23.62 -55.99
N PRO A 65 -13.05 -24.62 -55.60
CA PRO A 65 -11.61 -24.45 -55.45
C PRO A 65 -10.95 -24.08 -56.79
N ILE A 66 -9.88 -23.29 -56.73
CA ILE A 66 -9.11 -22.89 -57.90
C ILE A 66 -8.19 -24.06 -58.31
N GLU A 67 -8.51 -24.75 -59.40
CA GLU A 67 -7.65 -25.80 -59.98
C GLU A 67 -6.65 -25.22 -61.00
N TRP A 68 -7.14 -24.33 -61.86
CA TRP A 68 -6.35 -23.63 -62.87
C TRP A 68 -6.46 -22.11 -62.67
N PHE A 69 -5.33 -21.43 -62.69
CA PHE A 69 -5.24 -19.97 -62.72
C PHE A 69 -4.67 -19.54 -64.08
N SER A 70 -5.36 -18.65 -64.77
CA SER A 70 -4.95 -18.14 -66.08
C SER A 70 -4.73 -16.64 -66.03
N TYR A 71 -3.58 -16.19 -66.52
CA TYR A 71 -3.23 -14.76 -66.55
C TYR A 71 -2.85 -14.31 -67.96
N VAL A 72 -3.40 -13.19 -68.39
CA VAL A 72 -3.12 -12.59 -69.71
C VAL A 72 -1.78 -11.86 -69.66
N VAL A 73 -0.76 -12.40 -70.34
CA VAL A 73 0.56 -11.73 -70.38
C VAL A 73 0.62 -10.77 -71.57
N ARG A 74 0.10 -11.19 -72.73
CA ARG A 74 -0.08 -10.37 -73.94
C ARG A 74 -1.31 -10.89 -74.70
N PRO A 75 -1.93 -10.10 -75.60
CA PRO A 75 -3.05 -10.57 -76.41
C PRO A 75 -2.68 -11.87 -77.14
N GLY A 76 -3.43 -12.95 -76.89
CA GLY A 76 -3.18 -14.28 -77.48
C GLY A 76 -2.11 -15.14 -76.79
N LEU A 77 -1.54 -14.71 -75.66
CA LEU A 77 -0.61 -15.49 -74.84
C LEU A 77 -1.03 -15.48 -73.36
N PHE A 78 -1.41 -16.66 -72.89
CA PHE A 78 -1.86 -16.88 -71.51
C PHE A 78 -0.83 -17.73 -70.75
N LEU A 79 -0.59 -17.36 -69.50
CA LEU A 79 0.10 -18.21 -68.53
C LEU A 79 -0.96 -18.98 -67.77
N ASN A 80 -0.97 -20.31 -67.90
CA ASN A 80 -1.83 -21.19 -67.12
C ASN A 80 -1.02 -21.88 -66.04
N LEU A 81 -1.44 -21.74 -64.79
CA LEU A 81 -0.84 -22.36 -63.63
C LEU A 81 -1.84 -23.35 -63.05
N ASN A 82 -1.48 -24.63 -63.01
CA ASN A 82 -2.19 -25.60 -62.21
C ASN A 82 -1.75 -25.44 -60.75
N VAL A 83 -2.68 -25.03 -59.90
CA VAL A 83 -2.40 -24.74 -58.48
C VAL A 83 -2.21 -26.05 -57.69
N VAL A 84 -2.87 -27.14 -58.10
CA VAL A 84 -2.82 -28.44 -57.41
C VAL A 84 -1.55 -29.22 -57.75
N GLN A 85 -1.13 -29.18 -59.02
CA GLN A 85 0.04 -29.89 -59.52
C GLN A 85 1.31 -29.03 -59.52
N CYS A 86 1.21 -27.73 -59.23
CA CYS A 86 2.30 -26.76 -59.32
C CYS A 86 3.01 -26.72 -60.69
N LEU A 87 2.27 -26.98 -61.77
CA LEU A 87 2.77 -26.98 -63.15
C LEU A 87 2.30 -25.72 -63.89
N GLY A 88 3.24 -25.06 -64.58
CA GLY A 88 2.94 -23.90 -65.41
C GLY A 88 3.13 -24.20 -66.88
N GLU A 89 2.19 -23.77 -67.71
CA GLU A 89 2.28 -23.85 -69.16
C GLU A 89 1.91 -22.53 -69.83
N TRP A 90 2.45 -22.31 -71.02
CA TRP A 90 2.13 -21.17 -71.87
C TRP A 90 1.26 -21.67 -73.02
N SER A 91 0.10 -21.07 -73.22
CA SER A 91 -0.84 -21.47 -74.27
C SER A 91 -1.49 -20.27 -74.95
N THR A 92 -2.08 -20.54 -76.11
CA THR A 92 -2.87 -19.57 -76.89
C THR A 92 -4.31 -19.43 -76.41
N SER A 93 -4.79 -20.38 -75.59
CA SER A 93 -6.13 -20.38 -74.99
C SER A 93 -6.06 -20.49 -73.46
N PRO A 94 -6.84 -19.71 -72.70
CA PRO A 94 -6.87 -19.80 -71.24
C PRO A 94 -7.52 -21.12 -70.79
N LYS A 95 -7.00 -21.70 -69.70
CA LYS A 95 -7.58 -22.91 -69.06
C LYS A 95 -8.67 -22.59 -68.03
N ALA A 96 -8.64 -21.39 -67.46
CA ALA A 96 -9.71 -20.80 -66.66
C ALA A 96 -9.93 -19.36 -67.13
N ASP A 97 -11.15 -18.83 -66.97
CA ASP A 97 -11.41 -17.45 -67.41
C ASP A 97 -10.63 -16.45 -66.55
N PRO A 98 -9.75 -15.60 -67.12
CA PRO A 98 -8.96 -14.64 -66.35
C PRO A 98 -9.83 -13.66 -65.53
N ASP A 99 -11.06 -13.39 -65.99
CA ASP A 99 -12.00 -12.48 -65.34
C ASP A 99 -12.54 -13.03 -64.00
N TYR A 100 -12.29 -14.31 -63.69
CA TYR A 100 -12.72 -14.93 -62.43
C TYR A 100 -11.78 -14.64 -61.26
N PHE A 101 -10.63 -14.00 -61.51
CA PHE A 101 -9.57 -13.81 -60.53
C PHE A 101 -9.31 -12.32 -60.26
N LEU A 102 -8.77 -12.04 -59.08
CA LEU A 102 -8.27 -10.70 -58.74
C LEU A 102 -7.17 -10.28 -59.70
N SER A 103 -7.35 -9.14 -60.35
CA SER A 103 -6.31 -8.49 -61.14
C SER A 103 -5.28 -7.81 -60.24
N LEU A 104 -4.13 -7.42 -60.81
CA LEU A 104 -3.13 -6.66 -60.08
C LEU A 104 -3.69 -5.31 -59.59
N ASP A 105 -4.55 -4.67 -60.38
CA ASP A 105 -5.18 -3.39 -60.05
C ASP A 105 -6.17 -3.53 -58.89
N ASP A 106 -6.92 -4.64 -58.84
CA ASP A 106 -7.82 -4.96 -57.73
C ASP A 106 -7.05 -5.12 -56.42
N VAL A 107 -5.95 -5.87 -56.45
CA VAL A 107 -5.07 -6.08 -55.30
C VAL A 107 -4.45 -4.76 -54.85
N GLN A 108 -3.92 -3.95 -55.77
CA GLN A 108 -3.36 -2.64 -55.44
C GLN A 108 -4.41 -1.71 -54.83
N SER A 109 -5.62 -1.66 -55.39
CA SER A 109 -6.71 -0.84 -54.86
C SER A 109 -7.09 -1.25 -53.43
N ALA A 110 -7.11 -2.56 -53.15
CA ALA A 110 -7.39 -3.10 -51.82
C ALA A 110 -6.31 -2.70 -50.81
N VAL A 111 -5.04 -2.82 -51.20
CA VAL A 111 -3.90 -2.47 -50.35
C VAL A 111 -3.91 -0.99 -49.99
N VAL A 112 -4.12 -0.10 -50.96
CA VAL A 112 -4.20 1.35 -50.71
C VAL A 112 -5.36 1.69 -49.78
N ARG A 113 -6.54 1.10 -49.96
CA ARG A 113 -7.70 1.33 -49.09
C ARG A 113 -7.44 0.89 -47.65
N VAL A 114 -6.82 -0.27 -47.46
CA VAL A 114 -6.48 -0.79 -46.12
C VAL A 114 -5.39 0.07 -45.48
N TYR A 115 -4.36 0.45 -46.24
CA TYR A 115 -3.30 1.35 -45.77
C TYR A 115 -3.86 2.68 -45.24
N GLU A 116 -4.69 3.38 -46.02
CA GLU A 116 -5.30 4.64 -45.59
C GLU A 116 -6.19 4.48 -44.34
N ARG A 117 -6.90 3.34 -44.24
CA ARG A 117 -7.75 3.04 -43.08
C ARG A 117 -6.91 2.84 -41.81
N LEU A 118 -5.81 2.09 -41.91
CA LEU A 118 -4.90 1.84 -40.80
C LEU A 118 -4.17 3.12 -40.39
N GLU A 119 -3.64 3.88 -41.35
CA GLU A 119 -2.98 5.17 -41.10
C GLU A 119 -3.90 6.15 -40.36
N ARG A 120 -5.16 6.28 -40.79
CA ARG A 120 -6.17 7.10 -40.09
C ARG A 120 -6.40 6.61 -38.66
N SER A 121 -6.44 5.30 -38.42
CA SER A 121 -6.65 4.74 -37.09
C SER A 121 -5.48 5.02 -36.14
N CYS A 122 -4.24 4.94 -36.63
CA CYS A 122 -3.05 5.28 -35.86
C CYS A 122 -3.03 6.76 -35.47
N LEU A 123 -3.28 7.66 -36.43
CA LEU A 123 -3.36 9.10 -36.19
C LEU A 123 -4.46 9.47 -35.18
N MET A 124 -5.59 8.77 -35.21
CA MET A 124 -6.65 8.97 -34.21
C MET A 124 -6.20 8.51 -32.82
N THR A 125 -5.54 7.34 -32.74
CA THR A 125 -5.02 6.77 -31.49
C THR A 125 -4.06 7.72 -30.79
N GLU A 126 -3.12 8.31 -31.54
CA GLU A 126 -2.17 9.30 -31.02
C GLU A 126 -2.87 10.57 -30.47
N ARG A 127 -3.94 11.01 -31.14
CA ARG A 127 -4.67 12.23 -30.78
C ARG A 127 -5.75 12.01 -29.71
N THR A 128 -6.10 10.76 -29.38
CA THR A 128 -7.17 10.45 -28.40
C THR A 128 -6.94 11.08 -27.04
N LEU A 129 -5.70 11.10 -26.53
CA LEU A 129 -5.39 11.66 -25.23
C LEU A 129 -5.60 13.18 -25.18
N LEU A 130 -5.36 13.88 -26.29
CA LEU A 130 -5.60 15.32 -26.38
C LEU A 130 -7.11 15.62 -26.46
N LEU A 131 -7.84 14.87 -27.28
CA LEU A 131 -9.29 14.99 -27.42
C LEU A 131 -10.02 14.71 -26.10
N THR A 132 -9.65 13.65 -25.40
CA THR A 132 -10.26 13.30 -24.10
C THR A 132 -9.96 14.35 -23.04
N ARG A 133 -8.74 14.90 -23.00
CA ARG A 133 -8.40 16.03 -22.12
C ARG A 133 -9.21 17.28 -22.45
N LEU A 134 -9.34 17.63 -23.74
CA LEU A 134 -10.15 18.76 -24.18
C LEU A 134 -11.63 18.59 -23.82
N GLN A 135 -12.18 17.39 -24.03
CA GLN A 135 -13.55 17.04 -23.63
C GLN A 135 -13.75 17.14 -22.12
N ALA A 136 -12.80 16.68 -21.32
CA ALA A 136 -12.86 16.82 -19.87
C ALA A 136 -12.82 18.29 -19.43
N HIS A 137 -11.95 19.10 -20.05
CA HIS A 137 -11.86 20.54 -19.75
C HIS A 137 -13.13 21.30 -20.13
N THR A 138 -13.70 21.04 -21.31
CA THR A 138 -14.93 21.66 -21.77
C THR A 138 -16.13 21.27 -20.92
N ARG A 139 -16.30 19.97 -20.60
CA ARG A 139 -17.33 19.51 -19.65
C ARG A 139 -17.17 20.17 -18.27
N GLY A 140 -15.92 20.24 -17.77
CA GLY A 140 -15.63 20.91 -16.51
C GLY A 140 -15.95 22.41 -16.52
N LEU A 141 -15.67 23.10 -17.63
CA LEU A 141 -16.02 24.52 -17.81
C LEU A 141 -17.53 24.74 -17.81
N LEU A 142 -18.29 23.90 -18.51
CA LEU A 142 -19.74 23.99 -18.55
C LEU A 142 -20.36 23.84 -17.15
N VAL A 143 -19.90 22.84 -16.38
CA VAL A 143 -20.39 22.64 -15.00
C VAL A 143 -20.01 23.80 -14.09
N ARG A 144 -18.76 24.28 -14.16
CA ARG A 144 -18.31 25.43 -13.36
C ARG A 144 -19.13 26.69 -13.64
N ARG A 145 -19.48 26.93 -14.91
CA ARG A 145 -20.33 28.06 -15.30
C ARG A 145 -21.71 27.97 -14.64
N VAL A 146 -22.37 26.82 -14.73
CA VAL A 146 -23.68 26.61 -14.07
C VAL A 146 -23.61 26.80 -12.56
N VAL A 147 -22.54 26.32 -11.92
CA VAL A 147 -22.33 26.51 -10.47
C VAL A 147 -22.10 28.00 -10.14
N GLN A 148 -21.29 28.69 -10.94
CA GLN A 148 -20.99 30.10 -10.78
C GLN A 148 -22.23 30.98 -10.94
N ASP A 149 -23.12 30.64 -11.88
CA ASP A 149 -24.39 31.34 -12.08
C ASP A 149 -25.34 31.19 -10.87
N ARG A 150 -25.28 30.06 -10.16
CA ARG A 150 -26.08 29.79 -8.94
C ARG A 150 -25.42 30.30 -7.66
N TYR A 151 -24.11 30.52 -7.67
CA TYR A 151 -23.34 31.01 -6.53
C TYR A 151 -23.92 32.27 -5.86
N PRO A 152 -24.28 33.35 -6.59
CA PRO A 152 -24.83 34.56 -5.96
C PRO A 152 -26.17 34.30 -5.25
N PHE A 153 -27.01 33.40 -5.78
CA PHE A 153 -28.26 33.00 -5.12
C PHE A 153 -27.99 32.34 -3.77
N TYR A 154 -27.03 31.40 -3.70
CA TYR A 154 -26.66 30.76 -2.44
C TYR A 154 -26.04 31.72 -1.44
N MET A 155 -25.19 32.63 -1.90
CA MET A 155 -24.57 33.65 -1.04
C MET A 155 -25.61 34.60 -0.46
N LYS A 156 -26.61 34.99 -1.25
CA LYS A 156 -27.74 35.80 -0.78
C LYS A 156 -28.54 35.12 0.33
N HIS A 157 -28.71 33.79 0.25
CA HIS A 157 -29.56 33.01 1.15
C HIS A 157 -28.80 32.12 2.16
N ILE A 158 -27.52 32.41 2.39
CA ILE A 158 -26.67 31.53 3.21
C ILE A 158 -27.17 31.40 4.65
N LYS A 159 -27.75 32.47 5.21
CA LYS A 159 -28.27 32.48 6.58
C LYS A 159 -29.49 31.59 6.72
N GLU A 160 -30.43 31.66 5.77
CA GLU A 160 -31.63 30.82 5.74
C GLU A 160 -31.27 29.35 5.54
N ILE A 161 -30.30 29.06 4.66
CA ILE A 161 -29.80 27.69 4.42
C ILE A 161 -29.20 27.12 5.70
N VAL A 162 -28.35 27.87 6.40
CA VAL A 162 -27.74 27.43 7.67
C VAL A 162 -28.80 27.18 8.74
N HIS A 163 -29.83 28.03 8.82
CA HIS A 163 -30.95 27.85 9.75
C HIS A 163 -31.78 26.60 9.45
N LEU A 164 -32.03 26.33 8.17
CA LEU A 164 -32.71 25.11 7.74
C LEU A 164 -31.88 23.86 8.07
N GLN A 165 -30.57 23.91 7.81
CA GLN A 165 -29.64 22.83 8.13
C GLN A 165 -29.57 22.54 9.63
N SER A 166 -29.51 23.58 10.47
CA SER A 166 -29.47 23.43 11.92
C SER A 166 -30.75 22.80 12.46
N ARG A 167 -31.92 23.22 11.94
CA ARG A 167 -33.23 22.61 12.25
C ARG A 167 -33.30 21.15 11.84
N PHE A 168 -32.83 20.80 10.65
CA PHE A 168 -32.81 19.41 10.20
C PHE A 168 -31.90 18.53 11.07
N ARG A 169 -30.71 19.02 11.42
CA ARG A 169 -29.79 18.32 12.35
C ARG A 169 -30.46 18.10 13.71
N ALA A 170 -31.16 19.11 14.24
CA ALA A 170 -31.89 19.00 15.49
C ALA A 170 -33.01 17.96 15.42
N ILE A 171 -33.82 17.95 14.34
CA ILE A 171 -34.88 16.95 14.13
C ILE A 171 -34.30 15.54 14.09
N ARG A 172 -33.22 15.34 13.33
CA ARG A 172 -32.54 14.03 13.22
C ARG A 172 -32.01 13.57 14.59
N GLN A 173 -31.44 14.47 15.38
CA GLN A 173 -30.94 14.13 16.71
C GLN A 173 -32.07 13.79 17.68
N ARG A 174 -33.16 14.56 17.67
CA ARG A 174 -34.35 14.27 18.49
C ARG A 174 -34.96 12.90 18.15
N ARG A 175 -35.05 12.55 16.87
CA ARG A 175 -35.52 11.21 16.45
C ARG A 175 -34.64 10.08 16.99
N ARG A 176 -33.31 10.25 16.94
CA ARG A 176 -32.37 9.28 17.53
C ARG A 176 -32.59 9.15 19.03
N TYR A 177 -32.68 10.29 19.73
CA TYR A 177 -32.92 10.32 21.17
C TYR A 177 -34.22 9.61 21.56
N CYS A 178 -35.34 9.91 20.88
CA CYS A 178 -36.62 9.25 21.14
C CYS A 178 -36.55 7.73 20.90
N LYS A 179 -35.85 7.29 19.86
CA LYS A 179 -35.65 5.85 19.61
C LYS A 179 -34.88 5.18 20.75
N THR A 180 -33.77 5.78 21.18
CA THR A 180 -32.98 5.26 22.31
C THR A 180 -33.78 5.26 23.61
N LEU A 181 -34.59 6.31 23.86
CA LEU A 181 -35.44 6.38 25.04
C LEU A 181 -36.47 5.24 25.05
N TYR A 182 -37.14 5.01 23.92
CA TYR A 182 -38.08 3.90 23.77
C TYR A 182 -37.40 2.54 23.98
N GLU A 183 -36.24 2.31 23.39
CA GLU A 183 -35.46 1.06 23.60
C GLU A 183 -35.12 0.84 25.07
N LEU A 184 -34.74 1.90 25.79
CA LEU A 184 -34.44 1.84 27.22
C LEU A 184 -35.70 1.58 28.06
N GLU A 185 -36.83 2.21 27.73
CA GLU A 185 -38.12 1.99 28.39
C GLU A 185 -38.60 0.54 28.23
N VAL A 186 -38.44 -0.05 27.03
CA VAL A 186 -38.78 -1.45 26.77
C VAL A 186 -37.89 -2.42 27.58
N LEU A 187 -36.61 -2.10 27.73
CA LEU A 187 -35.66 -2.92 28.49
C LEU A 187 -35.76 -2.72 30.01
N ALA A 188 -36.32 -1.59 30.47
CA ALA A 188 -36.45 -1.27 31.89
C ALA A 188 -37.08 -2.39 32.74
N PRO A 189 -38.23 -3.00 32.39
CA PRO A 189 -38.82 -4.07 33.20
C PRO A 189 -37.91 -5.31 33.28
N PHE A 190 -37.17 -5.64 32.22
CA PHE A 190 -36.22 -6.75 32.24
C PHE A 190 -35.03 -6.45 33.16
N VAL A 191 -34.45 -5.26 33.05
CA VAL A 191 -33.34 -4.81 33.91
C VAL A 191 -33.79 -4.75 35.37
N VAL A 192 -34.99 -4.24 35.66
CA VAL A 192 -35.58 -4.22 37.01
C VAL A 192 -35.75 -5.65 37.53
N ARG A 193 -36.21 -6.59 36.70
CA ARG A 193 -36.35 -8.00 37.08
C ARG A 193 -34.99 -8.64 37.37
N LEU A 194 -34.00 -8.43 36.51
CA LEU A 194 -32.63 -8.91 36.72
C LEU A 194 -32.01 -8.32 37.99
N GLN A 195 -32.17 -7.01 38.20
CA GLN A 195 -31.75 -6.32 39.42
C GLN A 195 -32.47 -6.88 40.65
N SER A 196 -33.75 -7.22 40.54
CA SER A 196 -34.51 -7.85 41.63
C SER A 196 -33.97 -9.24 41.96
N TYR A 197 -33.61 -10.06 40.96
CA TYR A 197 -32.98 -11.36 41.18
C TYR A 197 -31.59 -11.22 41.80
N ALA A 198 -30.77 -10.28 41.31
CA ALA A 198 -29.46 -10.00 41.88
C ALA A 198 -29.56 -9.51 43.32
N ARG A 199 -30.48 -8.58 43.61
CA ARG A 199 -30.78 -8.12 44.97
C ARG A 199 -31.27 -9.27 45.85
N ALA A 200 -32.16 -10.13 45.36
CA ALA A 200 -32.65 -11.29 46.09
C ALA A 200 -31.55 -12.32 46.35
N TYR A 201 -30.65 -12.54 45.39
CA TYR A 201 -29.48 -13.41 45.57
C TYR A 201 -28.52 -12.85 46.62
N LEU A 202 -28.17 -11.56 46.53
CA LEU A 202 -27.33 -10.89 47.53
C LEU A 202 -28.00 -10.89 48.91
N ALA A 203 -29.32 -10.69 48.99
CA ALA A 203 -30.08 -10.79 50.22
C ALA A 203 -30.06 -12.20 50.81
N ARG A 204 -30.20 -13.25 49.99
CA ARG A 204 -30.08 -14.65 50.43
C ARG A 204 -28.66 -15.01 50.85
N LYS A 205 -27.65 -14.51 50.13
CA LYS A 205 -26.24 -14.70 50.48
C LYS A 205 -25.94 -14.06 51.83
N THR A 206 -26.28 -12.78 52.00
CA THR A 206 -26.13 -12.09 53.29
C THR A 206 -26.97 -12.73 54.40
N PHE A 207 -28.15 -13.25 54.12
CA PHE A 207 -28.94 -14.00 55.10
C PHE A 207 -28.27 -15.33 55.48
N LYS A 208 -27.68 -16.05 54.51
CA LYS A 208 -26.89 -17.26 54.78
C LYS A 208 -25.65 -16.93 55.63
N ASP A 209 -24.90 -15.91 55.21
CA ASP A 209 -23.73 -15.40 55.93
C ASP A 209 -24.09 -14.91 57.36
N ARG A 210 -25.33 -14.42 57.57
CA ARG A 210 -25.87 -14.02 58.89
C ARG A 210 -26.46 -15.16 59.70
N ARG A 211 -27.04 -16.18 59.05
CA ARG A 211 -27.52 -17.40 59.73
C ARG A 211 -26.34 -18.17 60.33
N ASP A 212 -25.20 -18.14 59.64
CA ASP A 212 -23.95 -18.72 60.12
C ASP A 212 -23.25 -17.83 61.19
N GLY A 213 -23.81 -16.66 61.52
CA GLY A 213 -23.24 -15.70 62.49
C GLY A 213 -24.28 -15.01 63.38
N HIS A 214 -25.33 -15.75 63.79
CA HIS A 214 -26.52 -15.32 64.54
C HIS A 214 -26.54 -13.92 65.22
N GLU A 215 -27.71 -13.29 65.02
CA GLU A 215 -28.37 -12.22 65.81
C GLU A 215 -28.19 -10.75 65.38
N ASP A 216 -29.36 -10.06 65.36
CA ASP A 216 -29.61 -8.62 65.20
C ASP A 216 -29.49 -7.95 63.82
N VAL A 217 -30.54 -8.05 62.98
CA VAL A 217 -30.65 -7.18 61.79
C VAL A 217 -32.08 -6.72 61.43
N THR A 218 -32.44 -5.55 61.95
CA THR A 218 -33.41 -4.63 61.30
C THR A 218 -32.86 -3.21 61.08
N ILE A 219 -31.65 -2.89 61.58
CA ILE A 219 -31.11 -1.52 61.59
C ILE A 219 -30.18 -1.20 60.38
N VAL A 220 -29.80 -2.21 59.61
CA VAL A 220 -28.63 -2.14 58.70
C VAL A 220 -28.78 -1.24 57.45
N PRO A 221 -29.93 -1.11 56.74
CA PRO A 221 -29.97 -0.36 55.48
C PRO A 221 -29.76 1.15 55.64
N TYR A 222 -30.35 1.76 56.67
CA TYR A 222 -30.19 3.18 56.98
C TYR A 222 -28.77 3.48 57.48
N GLN A 223 -28.22 2.59 58.31
CA GLN A 223 -26.83 2.69 58.74
C GLN A 223 -25.86 2.51 57.58
N CYS A 224 -26.13 1.68 56.57
CA CYS A 224 -25.25 1.54 55.40
C CYS A 224 -25.25 2.79 54.51
N ARG A 225 -26.40 3.44 54.30
CA ARG A 225 -26.46 4.71 53.55
C ARG A 225 -25.81 5.86 54.32
N ALA A 226 -26.10 5.97 55.61
CA ALA A 226 -25.45 6.95 56.47
C ALA A 226 -23.94 6.70 56.52
N LYS A 227 -23.49 5.45 56.71
CA LYS A 227 -22.07 5.07 56.66
C LYS A 227 -21.44 5.30 55.30
N ALA A 228 -22.16 5.16 54.18
CA ALA A 228 -21.64 5.43 52.85
C ALA A 228 -21.42 6.93 52.60
N VAL A 229 -22.38 7.78 52.99
CA VAL A 229 -22.23 9.24 52.90
C VAL A 229 -21.17 9.74 53.88
N ILE A 230 -21.14 9.21 55.11
CA ILE A 230 -20.12 9.51 56.11
C ILE A 230 -18.74 9.03 55.64
N ARG A 231 -18.64 7.87 54.96
CA ARG A 231 -17.39 7.39 54.36
C ARG A 231 -16.97 8.29 53.20
N ASP A 232 -17.88 8.64 52.30
CA ASP A 232 -17.59 9.53 51.17
C ASP A 232 -17.19 10.94 51.67
N TYR A 233 -17.73 11.41 52.80
CA TYR A 233 -17.37 12.66 53.48
C TYR A 233 -16.03 12.55 54.25
N ARG A 234 -15.79 11.44 54.96
CA ARG A 234 -14.48 11.16 55.60
C ARG A 234 -13.37 11.04 54.56
N LEU A 235 -13.64 10.45 53.39
CA LEU A 235 -12.71 10.43 52.27
C LEU A 235 -12.43 11.82 51.69
N LEU A 236 -13.29 12.80 51.95
CA LEU A 236 -13.11 14.20 51.56
C LEU A 236 -12.31 15.00 52.61
N ILE A 237 -12.41 14.64 53.89
CA ILE A 237 -11.73 15.32 55.01
C ILE A 237 -10.35 14.70 55.30
N ASP A 238 -10.26 13.37 55.29
CA ASP A 238 -9.09 12.62 55.81
C ASP A 238 -8.27 11.92 54.71
N GLY A 239 -8.65 12.00 53.43
CA GLY A 239 -8.00 11.24 52.34
C GLY A 239 -7.95 11.97 50.99
N GLU A 240 -7.39 11.32 49.96
CA GLU A 240 -7.41 11.79 48.57
C GLU A 240 -8.74 11.41 47.89
N PRO A 241 -9.68 12.34 47.68
CA PRO A 241 -11.01 11.99 47.20
C PRO A 241 -10.97 11.69 45.70
N SER A 242 -11.60 10.57 45.31
CA SER A 242 -11.82 10.26 43.89
C SER A 242 -12.74 11.28 43.21
N VAL A 243 -12.50 11.59 41.93
CA VAL A 243 -13.27 12.54 41.10
C VAL A 243 -14.81 12.39 41.19
N PRO A 244 -15.39 11.17 41.27
CA PRO A 244 -16.83 10.99 41.45
C PRO A 244 -17.34 11.48 42.82
N VAL A 245 -16.54 11.33 43.88
CA VAL A 245 -16.84 11.84 45.22
C VAL A 245 -16.76 13.36 45.21
N LEU A 246 -15.69 13.94 44.65
CA LEU A 246 -15.57 15.39 44.44
C LEU A 246 -16.77 15.97 43.70
N ARG A 247 -17.22 15.35 42.60
CA ARG A 247 -18.39 15.81 41.83
C ARG A 247 -19.68 15.82 42.66
N LYS A 248 -19.86 14.88 43.59
CA LYS A 248 -21.03 14.83 44.48
C LYS A 248 -21.03 15.96 45.51
N PHE A 249 -19.87 16.43 45.95
CA PHE A 249 -19.74 17.48 46.98
C PHE A 249 -19.27 18.83 46.41
N TRP A 250 -19.02 18.92 45.10
CA TRP A 250 -18.50 20.10 44.39
C TRP A 250 -19.28 21.38 44.64
N HIS A 251 -20.60 21.28 44.69
CA HIS A 251 -21.49 22.43 44.88
C HIS A 251 -21.56 22.91 46.33
N MET A 252 -20.97 22.16 47.27
CA MET A 252 -20.87 22.51 48.69
C MET A 252 -19.44 22.89 49.10
N LEU A 253 -18.48 22.80 48.17
CA LEU A 253 -17.12 23.30 48.38
C LEU A 253 -17.11 24.76 47.97
N ASP A 254 -16.76 25.64 48.90
CA ASP A 254 -16.48 27.03 48.59
C ASP A 254 -15.22 27.12 47.73
N ILE A 255 -15.18 28.08 46.81
CA ILE A 255 -14.01 28.33 45.96
C ILE A 255 -12.85 28.68 46.90
N SER A 256 -11.86 27.80 46.98
CA SER A 256 -10.71 28.00 47.86
C SER A 256 -9.79 29.08 47.29
N GLU A 257 -9.06 29.77 48.17
CA GLU A 257 -7.96 30.65 47.76
C GLU A 257 -6.93 29.87 46.92
N HIS A 258 -6.78 28.56 47.14
CA HIS A 258 -5.97 27.69 46.30
C HIS A 258 -6.53 27.54 44.88
N ASP A 259 -7.85 27.38 44.72
CA ASP A 259 -8.47 27.28 43.39
C ASP A 259 -8.35 28.61 42.62
N LEU A 260 -8.50 29.73 43.32
CA LEU A 260 -8.26 31.06 42.75
C LEU A 260 -6.79 31.23 42.36
N SER A 261 -5.86 30.74 43.20
CA SER A 261 -4.42 30.78 42.89
C SER A 261 -4.09 29.92 41.68
N ALA A 262 -4.67 28.73 41.56
CA ALA A 262 -4.47 27.81 40.44
C ALA A 262 -5.07 28.37 39.13
N GLU A 263 -6.24 28.98 39.19
CA GLU A 263 -6.83 29.68 38.04
C GLU A 263 -5.98 30.91 37.66
N MET A 264 -5.46 31.64 38.65
CA MET A 264 -4.57 32.78 38.41
C MET A 264 -3.24 32.33 37.80
N GLU A 265 -2.68 31.21 38.24
CA GLU A 265 -1.53 30.55 37.62
C GLU A 265 -1.84 30.10 36.20
N LEU A 266 -3.00 29.51 35.95
CA LEU A 266 -3.43 29.10 34.61
C LEU A 266 -3.53 30.30 33.67
N GLN A 267 -4.13 31.40 34.13
CA GLN A 267 -4.20 32.65 33.36
C GLN A 267 -2.82 33.27 33.17
N TRP A 268 -1.93 33.17 34.15
CA TRP A 268 -0.55 33.65 34.04
C TRP A 268 0.27 32.81 33.05
N VAL A 269 0.16 31.49 33.11
CA VAL A 269 0.79 30.56 32.16
C VAL A 269 0.25 30.81 30.76
N LYS A 270 -1.07 30.96 30.61
CA LYS A 270 -1.67 31.34 29.32
C LYS A 270 -1.17 32.70 28.84
N GLY A 271 -1.05 33.66 29.76
CA GLY A 271 -0.48 34.99 29.55
C GLY A 271 0.99 34.97 29.16
N LYS A 272 1.74 33.91 29.50
CA LYS A 272 3.11 33.66 29.02
C LYS A 272 3.13 32.94 27.68
N VAL A 273 2.35 31.87 27.56
CA VAL A 273 2.31 30.99 26.38
C VAL A 273 1.87 31.75 25.13
N VAL A 274 0.83 32.59 25.22
CA VAL A 274 0.31 33.30 24.04
C VAL A 274 1.35 34.28 23.46
N PRO A 275 2.00 35.15 24.25
CA PRO A 275 3.13 35.96 23.78
C PRO A 275 4.31 35.13 23.29
N THR A 276 4.66 34.03 23.95
CA THR A 276 5.75 33.14 23.49
C THR A 276 5.43 32.53 22.12
N ILE A 277 4.18 32.10 21.88
CA ILE A 277 3.75 31.62 20.56
C ILE A 277 3.89 32.71 19.51
N ARG A 278 3.43 33.94 19.81
CA ARG A 278 3.58 35.07 18.88
C ARG A 278 5.05 35.38 18.60
N ARG A 279 5.88 35.41 19.64
CA ARG A 279 7.33 35.61 19.51
C ARG A 279 7.98 34.51 18.67
N ASN A 280 7.62 33.24 18.88
CA ASN A 280 8.10 32.15 18.06
C ASN A 280 7.67 32.30 16.60
N GLN A 281 6.42 32.69 16.34
CA GLN A 281 5.95 32.98 14.98
C GLN A 281 6.71 34.14 14.33
N ASP A 282 7.05 35.18 15.08
CA ASP A 282 7.81 36.30 14.54
C ASP A 282 9.27 35.91 14.30
N VAL A 283 9.90 35.14 15.20
CA VAL A 283 11.23 34.56 14.99
C VAL A 283 11.25 33.60 13.81
N GLU A 284 10.20 32.79 13.61
CA GLU A 284 10.05 31.93 12.43
C GLU A 284 9.98 32.76 11.14
N LYS A 285 9.25 33.89 11.13
CA LYS A 285 9.23 34.81 9.99
C LYS A 285 10.59 35.47 9.76
N GLU A 286 11.29 35.87 10.81
CA GLU A 286 12.64 36.45 10.70
C GLU A 286 13.65 35.43 10.17
N ALA A 287 13.62 34.20 10.69
CA ALA A 287 14.41 33.09 10.18
C ALA A 287 14.07 32.79 8.72
N PHE A 288 12.79 32.83 8.36
CA PHE A 288 12.30 32.69 6.99
C PHE A 288 12.87 33.78 6.06
N ASP A 289 12.87 35.04 6.48
CA ASP A 289 13.43 36.15 5.70
C ASP A 289 14.96 36.01 5.56
N MET A 290 15.64 35.56 6.62
CA MET A 290 17.07 35.29 6.60
C MET A 290 17.42 34.17 5.64
N ASP A 291 16.68 33.06 5.62
CA ASP A 291 16.90 31.95 4.67
C ASP A 291 16.79 32.40 3.22
N ILE A 292 15.82 33.27 2.89
CA ILE A 292 15.67 33.82 1.54
C ILE A 292 16.88 34.69 1.20
N ARG A 293 17.32 35.55 2.13
CA ARG A 293 18.50 36.40 1.93
C ARG A 293 19.77 35.57 1.76
N ILE A 294 19.98 34.55 2.60
CA ILE A 294 21.10 33.62 2.51
C ILE A 294 21.06 32.88 1.17
N GLY A 295 19.90 32.35 0.77
CA GLY A 295 19.74 31.65 -0.51
C GLY A 295 20.02 32.54 -1.72
N LEU A 296 19.57 33.79 -1.70
CA LEU A 296 19.87 34.78 -2.75
C LEU A 296 21.34 35.21 -2.74
N LEU A 297 21.95 35.38 -1.56
CA LEU A 297 23.37 35.68 -1.42
C LEU A 297 24.24 34.54 -1.92
N VAL A 298 23.92 33.29 -1.58
CA VAL A 298 24.62 32.10 -2.11
C VAL A 298 24.52 32.09 -3.63
N ARG A 299 23.34 32.36 -4.20
CA ARG A 299 23.16 32.47 -5.66
C ARG A 299 23.99 33.61 -6.26
N SER A 300 24.03 34.78 -5.61
CA SER A 300 24.81 35.94 -6.04
C SER A 300 26.33 35.69 -5.94
N CYS A 301 26.78 35.03 -4.87
CA CYS A 301 28.18 34.63 -4.68
C CYS A 301 28.59 33.61 -5.75
N ILE A 302 27.74 32.64 -6.06
CA ILE A 302 28.00 31.68 -7.14
C ILE A 302 28.09 32.41 -8.49
N THR A 303 27.17 33.31 -8.81
CA THR A 303 27.25 34.08 -10.07
C THR A 303 28.50 34.96 -10.15
N LEU A 304 28.95 35.54 -9.04
CA LEU A 304 30.16 36.37 -9.02
C LEU A 304 31.45 35.54 -9.03
N GLN A 305 31.42 34.34 -8.47
CA GLN A 305 32.56 33.42 -8.41
C GLN A 305 32.71 32.62 -9.71
N ASP A 306 31.61 32.33 -10.41
CA ASP A 306 31.64 31.78 -11.77
C ASP A 306 32.08 32.84 -12.82
N VAL A 307 31.89 34.15 -12.54
CA VAL A 307 32.43 35.26 -13.36
C VAL A 307 33.89 35.61 -13.00
N LYS A 308 34.30 35.43 -11.73
CA LYS A 308 35.70 35.53 -11.29
C LYS A 308 36.36 34.15 -11.35
N GLY A 309 36.62 33.67 -12.57
CA GLY A 309 37.54 32.54 -12.75
C GLY A 309 38.90 32.82 -12.08
N HIS A 310 39.50 31.75 -11.53
CA HIS A 310 40.82 31.64 -10.90
C HIS A 310 40.91 31.85 -9.37
N ASP A 311 40.61 30.80 -8.60
CA ASP A 311 41.43 30.44 -7.42
C ASP A 311 41.24 28.95 -7.05
N GLY A 312 41.99 28.08 -7.73
CA GLY A 312 41.79 26.62 -7.78
C GLY A 312 42.08 25.81 -6.50
N ARG A 313 42.11 26.45 -5.32
CA ARG A 313 42.43 25.78 -4.05
C ARG A 313 41.33 25.84 -2.99
N ARG A 314 40.25 26.61 -3.21
CA ARG A 314 39.05 26.66 -2.36
C ARG A 314 37.80 26.03 -3.02
N GLU A 315 37.92 25.45 -4.21
CA GLU A 315 36.81 24.87 -4.97
C GLU A 315 36.27 23.57 -4.37
N SER A 316 37.10 22.68 -3.81
CA SER A 316 36.66 21.33 -3.41
C SER A 316 35.70 21.33 -2.20
N ALA A 317 35.91 22.19 -1.20
CA ALA A 317 35.05 22.28 -0.03
C ALA A 317 33.72 23.03 -0.30
N LEU A 318 33.73 24.02 -1.21
CA LEU A 318 32.52 24.72 -1.64
C LEU A 318 31.75 23.96 -2.74
N ALA A 319 32.39 23.07 -3.49
CA ALA A 319 31.75 22.21 -4.49
C ALA A 319 30.75 21.22 -3.85
N ALA A 320 31.09 20.66 -2.69
CA ALA A 320 30.21 19.76 -1.93
C ALA A 320 28.97 20.48 -1.37
N VAL A 321 29.11 21.76 -0.97
CA VAL A 321 27.98 22.61 -0.57
C VAL A 321 27.19 23.10 -1.79
N LYS A 322 27.86 23.31 -2.93
CA LYS A 322 27.27 23.65 -4.24
C LYS A 322 26.28 22.57 -4.69
N SER A 323 26.61 21.27 -4.55
CA SER A 323 25.75 20.20 -5.07
C SER A 323 24.42 20.05 -4.33
N ASP A 324 24.42 20.21 -3.01
CA ASP A 324 23.23 19.95 -2.18
C ASP A 324 22.16 21.06 -2.32
N TRP A 325 22.60 22.31 -2.44
CA TRP A 325 21.71 23.46 -2.63
C TRP A 325 21.33 23.70 -4.10
N LEU A 326 22.22 23.42 -5.06
CA LEU A 326 21.96 23.71 -6.48
C LEU A 326 21.16 22.63 -7.22
N GLN A 327 21.12 21.37 -6.76
CA GLN A 327 20.21 20.39 -7.37
C GLN A 327 18.72 20.74 -7.16
N SER A 328 18.42 21.69 -6.27
CA SER A 328 17.08 22.23 -6.01
C SER A 328 16.62 23.31 -7.02
N THR A 329 17.43 23.65 -8.03
CA THR A 329 17.26 24.87 -8.84
C THR A 329 16.29 24.78 -10.01
N SER A 330 15.64 23.64 -10.26
CA SER A 330 14.57 23.53 -11.27
C SER A 330 13.35 22.77 -10.75
N GLY A 331 12.49 23.46 -9.99
CA GLY A 331 11.12 23.00 -9.70
C GLY A 331 10.91 22.12 -8.45
N GLY A 332 11.93 21.93 -7.61
CA GLY A 332 11.82 21.17 -6.35
C GLY A 332 11.12 21.93 -5.20
N LEU A 333 10.65 21.21 -4.17
CA LEU A 333 10.02 21.79 -2.97
C LEU A 333 10.96 22.68 -2.14
N THR A 334 12.26 22.52 -2.31
CA THR A 334 13.34 23.30 -1.68
C THR A 334 13.76 24.52 -2.51
N ALA A 335 13.13 24.77 -3.66
CA ALA A 335 13.44 25.93 -4.46
C ALA A 335 13.14 27.24 -3.69
N LEU A 336 13.94 28.27 -3.92
CA LEU A 336 13.82 29.62 -3.32
C LEU A 336 12.61 30.42 -3.87
N SER A 337 11.55 29.74 -4.30
CA SER A 337 10.30 30.35 -4.76
C SER A 337 9.27 30.37 -3.64
N ARG A 338 8.48 31.44 -3.56
CA ARG A 338 7.34 31.53 -2.65
C ARG A 338 6.37 30.36 -2.81
N ARG A 339 6.12 29.90 -4.05
CA ARG A 339 5.19 28.80 -4.33
C ARG A 339 5.69 27.43 -3.89
N SER A 340 6.98 27.13 -4.02
CA SER A 340 7.55 25.86 -3.53
C SER A 340 7.54 25.81 -2.00
N ARG A 341 7.74 26.95 -1.35
CA ARG A 341 7.74 27.07 0.11
C ARG A 341 6.34 26.99 0.73
N GLU A 342 5.35 27.66 0.12
CA GLU A 342 3.92 27.47 0.47
C GLU A 342 3.50 25.99 0.31
N ARG A 343 4.03 25.30 -0.71
CA ARG A 343 3.80 23.86 -0.91
C ARG A 343 4.47 23.02 0.17
N LEU A 344 5.68 23.38 0.60
CA LEU A 344 6.42 22.71 1.67
C LEU A 344 5.68 22.85 3.01
N GLU A 345 5.20 24.04 3.36
CA GLU A 345 4.35 24.27 4.53
C GLU A 345 3.06 23.44 4.48
N ALA A 346 2.40 23.37 3.31
CA ALA A 346 1.22 22.52 3.14
C ALA A 346 1.52 21.03 3.39
N TYR A 347 2.68 20.54 2.93
CA TYR A 347 3.12 19.17 3.22
C TYR A 347 3.50 18.97 4.69
N GLN A 348 4.10 19.96 5.35
CA GLN A 348 4.35 19.88 6.79
C GLN A 348 3.05 19.74 7.57
N HIS A 349 2.02 20.52 7.24
CA HIS A 349 0.68 20.38 7.82
C HIS A 349 0.08 19.00 7.53
N LEU A 350 0.25 18.47 6.32
CA LEU A 350 -0.20 17.13 5.96
C LEU A 350 0.51 16.05 6.78
N PHE A 351 1.84 16.10 6.91
CA PHE A 351 2.60 15.13 7.68
C PHE A 351 2.28 15.21 9.17
N TYR A 352 2.08 16.41 9.70
CA TYR A 352 1.58 16.59 11.06
C TYR A 352 0.21 15.92 11.27
N LEU A 353 -0.71 16.09 10.31
CA LEU A 353 -2.01 15.42 10.34
C LEU A 353 -1.86 13.89 10.32
N LEU A 354 -0.98 13.36 9.46
CA LEU A 354 -0.69 11.92 9.37
C LEU A 354 -0.06 11.36 10.66
N GLN A 355 0.81 12.13 11.33
CA GLN A 355 1.41 11.76 12.61
C GLN A 355 0.36 11.68 13.73
N VAL A 356 -0.51 12.68 13.84
CA VAL A 356 -1.49 12.81 14.93
C VAL A 356 -2.68 11.85 14.77
N HIS A 357 -3.08 11.57 13.53
CA HIS A 357 -4.23 10.74 13.20
C HIS A 357 -3.81 9.40 12.58
N PRO A 358 -3.72 8.32 13.39
CA PRO A 358 -3.16 7.05 12.96
C PRO A 358 -4.05 6.30 11.95
N HIS A 359 -5.32 6.69 11.79
CA HIS A 359 -6.27 5.98 10.93
C HIS A 359 -5.94 6.08 9.44
N TYR A 360 -5.23 7.12 9.01
CA TYR A 360 -4.83 7.27 7.61
C TYR A 360 -3.74 6.26 7.24
N LEU A 361 -2.63 6.29 7.98
CA LEU A 361 -1.50 5.38 7.74
C LEU A 361 -1.85 3.94 8.14
N GLY A 362 -2.61 3.72 9.21
CA GLY A 362 -3.01 2.37 9.64
C GLY A 362 -3.86 1.64 8.60
N LYS A 363 -4.80 2.34 7.95
CA LYS A 363 -5.58 1.77 6.84
C LYS A 363 -4.73 1.54 5.60
N LEU A 364 -3.80 2.45 5.29
CA LEU A 364 -2.87 2.27 4.18
C LEU A 364 -2.03 1.01 4.38
N ILE A 365 -1.46 0.82 5.57
CA ILE A 365 -0.67 -0.36 5.94
C ILE A 365 -1.52 -1.64 5.85
N ALA A 366 -2.78 -1.60 6.30
CA ALA A 366 -3.70 -2.72 6.20
C ALA A 366 -4.03 -3.09 4.74
N LEU A 367 -4.10 -2.12 3.81
CA LEU A 367 -4.36 -2.37 2.39
C LEU A 367 -3.15 -2.92 1.63
N MET A 368 -1.95 -2.91 2.20
CA MET A 368 -0.76 -3.39 1.51
C MET A 368 -0.80 -4.91 1.25
N PRO A 369 -0.43 -5.36 0.04
CA PRO A 369 -0.34 -6.78 -0.29
C PRO A 369 0.78 -7.46 0.50
N VAL A 370 0.50 -8.68 0.97
CA VAL A 370 1.42 -9.48 1.81
C VAL A 370 2.65 -9.95 1.03
N HIS A 371 2.52 -10.09 -0.30
CA HIS A 371 3.52 -10.67 -1.21
C HIS A 371 4.45 -9.64 -1.88
N ALA A 372 4.29 -8.34 -1.60
CA ALA A 372 5.18 -7.30 -2.11
C ALA A 372 6.22 -6.88 -1.07
N THR A 373 7.40 -6.44 -1.53
CA THR A 373 8.41 -5.81 -0.66
C THR A 373 7.88 -4.49 -0.12
N ASN A 374 7.44 -4.50 1.14
CA ASN A 374 6.86 -3.34 1.82
C ASN A 374 7.92 -2.40 2.43
N ASN A 375 9.21 -2.59 2.09
CA ASN A 375 10.34 -1.80 2.59
C ASN A 375 10.15 -0.30 2.34
N PHE A 376 9.56 0.08 1.21
CA PHE A 376 9.26 1.48 0.92
C PHE A 376 8.28 2.10 1.93
N VAL A 377 7.19 1.38 2.24
CA VAL A 377 6.19 1.85 3.20
C VAL A 377 6.79 1.89 4.60
N GLU A 378 7.62 0.90 4.95
CA GLU A 378 8.35 0.88 6.20
C GLU A 378 9.28 2.10 6.36
N SER A 379 10.13 2.36 5.36
CA SER A 379 11.01 3.54 5.35
C SER A 379 10.24 4.85 5.36
N MET A 380 9.12 4.92 4.63
CA MET A 380 8.25 6.09 4.60
C MET A 380 7.64 6.36 5.98
N VAL A 381 7.09 5.33 6.64
CA VAL A 381 6.50 5.48 7.98
C VAL A 381 7.59 5.91 8.97
N TYR A 382 8.76 5.26 9.00
CA TYR A 382 9.81 5.70 9.91
C TYR A 382 10.28 7.13 9.61
N SER A 383 10.40 7.52 8.34
CA SER A 383 10.77 8.88 7.96
C SER A 383 9.73 9.92 8.43
N VAL A 384 8.42 9.64 8.27
CA VAL A 384 7.35 10.54 8.74
C VAL A 384 7.38 10.71 10.25
N TYR A 385 7.73 9.67 11.02
CA TYR A 385 7.86 9.74 12.48
C TYR A 385 9.29 10.03 12.94
N ASN A 386 10.17 10.51 12.06
CA ASN A 386 11.55 10.85 12.38
C ASN A 386 12.31 9.74 13.15
N TYR A 387 12.02 8.48 12.79
CA TYR A 387 12.53 7.27 13.44
C TYR A 387 12.30 7.24 14.96
N GLY A 388 11.27 7.93 15.48
CA GLY A 388 10.98 8.02 16.92
C GLY A 388 12.01 8.81 17.71
N SER A 389 12.44 9.98 17.20
CA SER A 389 13.53 10.77 17.80
C SER A 389 13.16 11.49 19.07
N SER A 390 11.97 12.04 19.09
CA SER A 390 11.39 12.62 20.27
C SER A 390 10.54 11.56 20.98
N PRO A 391 10.41 11.60 22.33
CA PRO A 391 9.41 10.80 23.04
C PRO A 391 7.99 11.04 22.51
N ARG A 392 7.72 12.24 21.97
CA ARG A 392 6.48 12.54 21.26
C ARG A 392 6.32 11.67 20.02
N ASP A 393 7.35 11.60 19.18
CA ASP A 393 7.29 10.89 17.90
C ASP A 393 7.24 9.38 18.14
N GLU A 394 7.97 8.88 19.15
CA GLU A 394 7.88 7.50 19.63
C GLU A 394 6.46 7.15 20.10
N TYR A 395 5.86 7.98 20.97
CA TYR A 395 4.48 7.77 21.42
C TYR A 395 3.49 7.73 20.24
N LEU A 396 3.62 8.64 19.29
CA LEU A 396 2.74 8.69 18.12
C LEU A 396 2.95 7.49 17.18
N LEU A 397 4.18 7.01 17.02
CA LEU A 397 4.50 5.83 16.23
C LEU A 397 3.96 4.55 16.90
N LEU A 398 4.12 4.40 18.22
CA LEU A 398 3.52 3.31 18.98
C LEU A 398 1.99 3.33 18.90
N ARG A 399 1.39 4.53 18.91
CA ARG A 399 -0.04 4.71 18.70
C ARG A 399 -0.48 4.28 17.30
N LEU A 400 0.32 4.54 16.27
CA LEU A 400 0.10 4.04 14.92
C LEU A 400 0.15 2.51 14.89
N PHE A 401 1.18 1.88 15.47
CA PHE A 401 1.30 0.42 15.51
C PHE A 401 0.11 -0.23 16.22
N ARG A 402 -0.32 0.32 17.36
CA ARG A 402 -1.52 -0.17 18.05
C ARG A 402 -2.75 -0.16 17.13
N PHE A 403 -2.97 0.94 16.41
CA PHE A 403 -4.12 1.05 15.53
C PHE A 403 -4.00 0.14 14.30
N ALA A 404 -2.82 0.08 13.68
CA ALA A 404 -2.56 -0.76 12.52
C ALA A 404 -2.67 -2.26 12.85
N LEU A 405 -2.21 -2.71 14.03
CA LEU A 405 -2.40 -4.08 14.51
C LEU A 405 -3.89 -4.42 14.69
N GLN A 406 -4.68 -3.49 15.24
CA GLN A 406 -6.12 -3.71 15.40
C GLN A 406 -6.83 -3.88 14.06
N GLU A 407 -6.48 -3.07 13.06
CA GLU A 407 -7.01 -3.19 11.70
C GLU A 407 -6.53 -4.45 10.98
N GLU A 408 -5.25 -4.85 11.15
CA GLU A 408 -4.70 -6.05 10.54
C GLU A 408 -5.31 -7.33 11.13
N VAL A 409 -5.51 -7.39 12.45
CA VAL A 409 -6.23 -8.49 13.12
C VAL A 409 -7.69 -8.53 12.69
N GLY A 410 -8.36 -7.39 12.59
CA GLY A 410 -9.78 -7.34 12.20
C GLY A 410 -10.06 -7.69 10.74
N SER A 411 -9.08 -7.53 9.85
CA SER A 411 -9.29 -7.66 8.39
C SER A 411 -8.59 -8.86 7.74
N LYS A 412 -7.42 -9.30 8.24
CA LYS A 412 -6.60 -10.33 7.59
C LYS A 412 -6.50 -11.64 8.36
N LEU A 413 -6.58 -11.62 9.69
CA LEU A 413 -6.32 -12.81 10.52
C LEU A 413 -7.62 -13.56 10.83
N SER A 414 -7.70 -14.81 10.38
CA SER A 414 -8.82 -15.72 10.72
C SER A 414 -8.46 -16.67 11.86
N LYS A 415 -7.20 -17.14 11.92
CA LYS A 415 -6.70 -18.03 12.98
C LYS A 415 -5.44 -17.44 13.65
N PRO A 416 -5.19 -17.73 14.94
CA PRO A 416 -3.98 -17.28 15.63
C PRO A 416 -2.68 -17.82 15.00
N THR A 417 -2.72 -18.98 14.36
CA THR A 417 -1.58 -19.61 13.68
C THR A 417 -1.09 -18.82 12.47
N ASP A 418 -1.96 -17.98 11.90
CA ASP A 418 -1.67 -17.21 10.69
C ASP A 418 -0.66 -16.09 11.01
N ILE A 419 -0.60 -15.63 12.26
CA ILE A 419 0.39 -14.64 12.73
C ILE A 419 1.82 -15.16 12.55
N LEU A 420 2.06 -16.44 12.84
CA LEU A 420 3.38 -17.06 12.72
C LEU A 420 3.76 -17.37 11.27
N ARG A 421 2.76 -17.67 10.42
CA ARG A 421 2.98 -18.06 9.02
C ARG A 421 3.15 -16.86 8.09
N ASP A 422 2.31 -15.83 8.26
CA ASP A 422 2.17 -14.76 7.27
C ASP A 422 3.13 -13.59 7.50
N ASN A 423 3.84 -13.59 8.64
CA ASN A 423 4.76 -12.51 9.06
C ASN A 423 4.19 -11.10 8.81
N PRO A 424 3.14 -10.72 9.57
CA PRO A 424 2.39 -9.48 9.36
C PRO A 424 3.29 -8.24 9.31
N LEU A 425 2.97 -7.30 8.42
CA LEU A 425 3.81 -6.13 8.16
C LEU A 425 3.95 -5.26 9.41
N VAL A 426 2.87 -5.08 10.16
CA VAL A 426 2.90 -4.21 11.36
C VAL A 426 3.80 -4.81 12.44
N ILE A 427 3.80 -6.14 12.61
CA ILE A 427 4.67 -6.82 13.57
C ILE A 427 6.14 -6.67 13.16
N ARG A 428 6.44 -6.86 11.88
CA ARG A 428 7.79 -6.68 11.33
C ARG A 428 8.30 -5.25 11.55
N MET A 429 7.47 -4.25 11.28
CA MET A 429 7.81 -2.85 11.53
C MET A 429 7.97 -2.54 13.02
N ALA A 430 7.14 -3.13 13.89
CA ALA A 430 7.31 -2.96 15.34
C ALA A 430 8.65 -3.55 15.83
N ILE A 431 9.03 -4.74 15.33
CA ILE A 431 10.32 -5.37 15.63
C ILE A 431 11.48 -4.53 15.06
N GLY A 432 11.34 -4.02 13.84
CA GLY A 432 12.31 -3.12 13.21
C GLY A 432 12.56 -1.88 14.05
N PHE A 433 11.50 -1.22 14.51
CA PHE A 433 11.59 -0.06 15.39
C PHE A 433 12.33 -0.35 16.70
N VAL A 434 11.98 -1.46 17.37
CA VAL A 434 12.63 -1.88 18.62
C VAL A 434 14.13 -2.11 18.39
N ARG A 435 14.52 -2.69 17.25
CA ARG A 435 15.94 -2.89 16.91
C ARG A 435 16.66 -1.55 16.77
N THR A 436 16.16 -0.59 16.00
CA THR A 436 16.94 0.59 15.57
C THR A 436 17.36 1.57 16.67
N ARG A 437 16.55 1.83 17.72
CA ARG A 437 16.76 3.03 18.57
C ARG A 437 16.92 2.83 20.07
N GLY A 438 16.75 1.61 20.59
CA GLY A 438 16.88 1.35 22.03
C GLY A 438 16.83 -0.12 22.44
N GLY A 439 16.28 -0.99 21.59
CA GLY A 439 16.20 -2.43 21.89
C GLY A 439 17.50 -3.19 21.69
N HIS A 440 18.43 -2.73 20.83
CA HIS A 440 19.77 -3.35 20.75
C HIS A 440 20.49 -3.28 22.09
N ASN A 441 20.51 -2.12 22.76
CA ASN A 441 21.15 -1.99 24.06
C ASN A 441 20.49 -2.86 25.13
N CYS A 442 19.16 -3.03 25.09
CA CYS A 442 18.44 -3.86 26.05
C CYS A 442 18.66 -5.37 25.82
N LEU A 443 18.57 -5.83 24.56
CA LEU A 443 18.87 -7.21 24.19
C LEU A 443 20.34 -7.55 24.44
N GLU A 444 21.24 -6.63 24.12
CA GLU A 444 22.66 -6.77 24.40
C GLU A 444 22.89 -6.84 25.91
N GLN A 445 22.35 -5.93 26.72
CA GLN A 445 22.51 -6.00 28.18
C GLN A 445 21.95 -7.29 28.79
N LEU A 446 20.85 -7.83 28.25
CA LEU A 446 20.20 -9.02 28.79
C LEU A 446 20.85 -10.33 28.34
N LEU A 447 21.24 -10.43 27.06
CA LEU A 447 21.82 -11.65 26.48
C LEU A 447 23.35 -11.67 26.50
N SER A 448 24.03 -10.52 26.49
CA SER A 448 25.51 -10.44 26.51
C SER A 448 26.15 -11.19 27.68
N PRO A 449 25.70 -11.07 28.95
CA PRO A 449 26.30 -11.86 30.03
C PRO A 449 26.08 -13.36 29.81
N LEU A 450 24.87 -13.80 29.45
CA LEU A 450 24.56 -15.22 29.23
C LEU A 450 25.35 -15.84 28.07
N VAL A 451 25.47 -15.10 26.96
CA VAL A 451 26.25 -15.55 25.79
C VAL A 451 27.73 -15.56 26.12
N ARG A 452 28.21 -14.61 26.92
CA ARG A 452 29.61 -14.57 27.35
C ARG A 452 29.92 -15.73 28.30
N ASP A 453 29.07 -16.00 29.27
CA ASP A 453 29.20 -17.15 30.18
C ASP A 453 29.25 -18.47 29.39
N ALA A 454 28.39 -18.62 28.37
CA ALA A 454 28.39 -19.79 27.49
C ALA A 454 29.61 -19.89 26.56
N LEU A 455 30.25 -18.76 26.22
CA LEU A 455 31.47 -18.73 25.40
C LEU A 455 32.74 -18.93 26.25
N GLU A 456 32.70 -18.57 27.53
CA GLU A 456 33.81 -18.76 28.48
C GLU A 456 33.90 -20.21 28.99
N ASP A 457 32.77 -20.93 29.01
CA ASP A 457 32.73 -22.36 29.34
C ASP A 457 33.17 -23.23 28.16
N TRP A 458 34.47 -23.57 28.13
CA TRP A 458 35.07 -24.44 27.12
C TRP A 458 34.75 -25.94 27.32
N GLU A 459 34.21 -26.34 28.48
CA GLU A 459 33.81 -27.72 28.78
C GLU A 459 32.31 -27.97 28.48
N LEU A 460 31.56 -26.92 28.12
CA LEU A 460 30.13 -26.97 27.85
C LEU A 460 29.81 -27.80 26.60
N ASN A 461 29.30 -29.03 26.81
CA ASN A 461 28.84 -29.90 25.73
C ASN A 461 27.33 -30.15 25.81
N ILE A 462 26.57 -29.43 24.97
CA ILE A 462 25.09 -29.50 24.90
C ILE A 462 24.61 -30.38 23.73
N ASP A 463 25.48 -31.18 23.12
CA ASP A 463 25.05 -32.08 22.06
C ASP A 463 24.06 -33.12 22.58
N LEU A 464 22.87 -33.16 21.99
CA LEU A 464 21.82 -34.13 22.32
C LEU A 464 21.67 -35.21 21.24
N ASN A 465 22.38 -35.10 20.13
CA ASN A 465 22.33 -36.07 19.04
C ASN A 465 23.27 -37.26 19.32
N PRO A 466 22.75 -38.48 19.53
CA PRO A 466 23.57 -39.65 19.86
C PRO A 466 24.54 -40.04 18.73
N VAL A 467 24.20 -39.76 17.47
CA VAL A 467 25.06 -40.07 16.32
C VAL A 467 26.29 -39.17 16.30
N ASP A 468 26.12 -37.89 16.60
CA ASP A 468 27.22 -36.92 16.63
C ASP A 468 28.15 -37.18 17.82
N ILE A 469 27.59 -37.55 18.98
CA ILE A 469 28.36 -37.97 20.16
C ILE A 469 29.16 -39.24 19.86
N TYR A 470 28.55 -40.22 19.18
CA TYR A 470 29.24 -41.44 18.75
C TYR A 470 30.40 -41.14 17.79
N LYS A 471 30.19 -40.27 16.79
CA LYS A 471 31.26 -39.85 15.86
C LYS A 471 32.40 -39.14 16.58
N LYS A 472 32.10 -38.25 17.53
CA LYS A 472 33.11 -37.58 18.37
C LYS A 472 33.89 -38.58 19.23
N TRP A 473 33.19 -39.53 19.85
CA TRP A 473 33.81 -40.58 20.66
C TRP A 473 34.71 -41.52 19.83
N VAL A 474 34.28 -41.92 18.63
CA VAL A 474 35.12 -42.71 17.71
C VAL A 474 36.37 -41.92 17.32
N ASN A 475 36.22 -40.63 16.98
CA ASN A 475 37.36 -39.76 16.64
C ASN A 475 38.36 -39.61 17.80
N GLU A 476 37.88 -39.42 19.04
CA GLU A 476 38.73 -39.38 20.25
C GLU A 476 39.47 -40.70 20.48
N ARG A 477 38.81 -41.81 20.19
CA ARG A 477 39.38 -43.15 20.36
C ARG A 477 40.44 -43.46 19.31
N GLU A 478 40.23 -43.03 18.07
CA GLU A 478 41.20 -43.17 16.98
C GLU A 478 42.42 -42.27 17.14
N THR A 479 42.23 -41.02 17.58
CA THR A 479 43.33 -40.11 17.92
C THR A 479 44.17 -40.62 19.08
N THR A 480 43.55 -41.24 20.09
CA THR A 480 44.26 -41.85 21.22
C THR A 480 44.97 -43.15 20.83
N SER A 481 44.40 -43.94 19.91
CA SER A 481 44.93 -45.25 19.50
C SER A 481 45.89 -45.20 18.30
N SER A 482 46.00 -44.07 17.59
CA SER A 482 46.79 -43.87 16.35
C SER A 482 46.57 -44.95 15.27
N LYS A 483 45.44 -45.65 15.35
CA LYS A 483 44.98 -46.69 14.40
C LYS A 483 43.47 -46.49 14.20
N PRO A 484 42.97 -46.57 12.95
CA PRO A 484 41.54 -46.47 12.70
C PRO A 484 40.82 -47.63 13.43
N GLY A 485 39.83 -47.28 14.23
CA GLY A 485 39.00 -48.26 14.91
C GLY A 485 38.08 -48.88 13.87
N GLY A 486 37.97 -50.21 13.81
CA GLY A 486 37.13 -50.92 12.83
C GLY A 486 35.61 -50.70 12.99
N LEU A 487 35.19 -49.57 13.54
CA LEU A 487 33.82 -49.15 13.78
C LEU A 487 33.35 -48.27 12.61
N SER A 488 32.14 -48.52 12.11
CA SER A 488 31.55 -47.69 11.07
C SER A 488 31.28 -46.28 11.61
N TYR A 489 31.51 -45.27 10.77
CA TYR A 489 31.16 -43.87 11.04
C TYR A 489 29.66 -43.59 10.83
N ASP A 490 29.02 -44.31 9.93
CA ASP A 490 27.57 -44.20 9.68
C ASP A 490 26.85 -45.32 10.41
N VAL A 491 26.12 -44.92 11.44
CA VAL A 491 25.46 -45.78 12.42
C VAL A 491 24.08 -45.19 12.71
N ALA A 492 23.06 -46.04 12.83
CA ALA A 492 21.72 -45.61 13.20
C ALA A 492 21.65 -45.18 14.68
N GLU A 493 20.71 -44.31 15.04
CA GLU A 493 20.54 -43.79 16.41
C GLU A 493 20.48 -44.91 17.46
N GLU A 494 19.76 -46.00 17.16
CA GLU A 494 19.61 -47.17 18.04
C GLU A 494 20.92 -47.92 18.29
N GLN A 495 21.83 -47.93 17.31
CA GLN A 495 23.13 -48.59 17.40
C GLN A 495 24.15 -47.70 18.12
N ALA A 496 24.05 -46.37 17.96
CA ALA A 496 24.89 -45.40 18.67
C ALA A 496 24.65 -45.42 20.19
N VAL A 497 23.39 -45.57 20.62
CA VAL A 497 22.99 -45.60 22.04
C VAL A 497 23.39 -46.90 22.75
N GLN A 498 23.63 -48.00 22.02
CA GLN A 498 24.10 -49.26 22.62
C GLN A 498 25.50 -49.13 23.25
N HIS A 499 26.29 -48.12 22.86
CA HIS A 499 27.59 -47.87 23.44
C HIS A 499 27.48 -47.14 24.79
N THR A 500 28.00 -47.77 25.84
CA THR A 500 27.98 -47.23 27.21
C THR A 500 28.70 -45.90 27.37
N ALA A 501 29.72 -45.63 26.55
CA ALA A 501 30.43 -44.35 26.55
C ALA A 501 29.55 -43.21 26.00
N VAL A 502 28.82 -43.47 24.90
CA VAL A 502 27.87 -42.54 24.27
C VAL A 502 26.68 -42.27 25.19
N CYS A 503 26.14 -43.30 25.85
CA CYS A 503 25.09 -43.12 26.86
C CYS A 503 25.53 -42.25 28.04
N LYS A 504 26.78 -42.40 28.50
CA LYS A 504 27.30 -41.61 29.63
C LYS A 504 27.45 -40.14 29.25
N THR A 505 28.05 -39.85 28.09
CA THR A 505 28.20 -38.48 27.58
C THR A 505 26.85 -37.83 27.30
N LEU A 506 25.91 -38.55 26.67
CA LEU A 506 24.53 -38.11 26.47
C LEU A 506 23.83 -37.77 27.81
N HIS A 507 24.00 -38.59 28.85
CA HIS A 507 23.43 -38.32 30.16
C HIS A 507 24.02 -37.09 30.85
N THR A 508 25.32 -36.82 30.69
CA THR A 508 25.95 -35.58 31.15
C THR A 508 25.44 -34.36 30.38
N SER A 509 25.29 -34.44 29.06
CA SER A 509 24.75 -33.35 28.23
C SER A 509 23.28 -33.05 28.56
N ILE A 510 22.46 -34.08 28.81
CA ILE A 510 21.07 -33.91 29.26
C ILE A 510 21.00 -33.30 30.67
N ARG A 511 21.97 -33.57 31.55
CA ARG A 511 22.04 -32.94 32.88
C ARG A 511 22.53 -31.50 32.83
N ALA A 512 23.34 -31.15 31.82
CA ALA A 512 23.82 -29.78 31.61
C ALA A 512 22.70 -28.85 31.10
N VAL A 513 21.69 -29.40 30.40
CA VAL A 513 20.48 -28.64 30.01
C VAL A 513 19.49 -28.64 31.18
N PRO A 514 19.19 -27.48 31.80
CA PRO A 514 18.16 -27.41 32.83
C PRO A 514 16.80 -27.81 32.24
N ARG A 515 16.10 -28.71 32.93
CA ARG A 515 14.72 -29.08 32.61
C ARG A 515 13.78 -28.06 33.24
N ASP A 516 12.99 -27.39 32.41
CA ASP A 516 11.80 -26.64 32.84
C ASP A 516 10.59 -27.58 33.01
#